data_AF-A0AAN9BIS4-F1
#
_entry.id   AF-A0AAN9BIS4-F1
#
_cell.length_a   1.000
_cell.length_b   1.000
_cell.length_c   1.000
_cell.angle_alpha   90.00
_cell.angle_beta   90.00
_cell.angle_gamma   90.00
#
_symmetry.space_group_name_H-M   'P 1'
#
loop_
_entity.id
_entity.type
_entity.pdbx_description
1 polymer ?
#
loop_
_entity_poly.entity_id
_entity_poly.type
_entity_poly.pdbx_seq_one_letter_code
_entity_poly.pdbx_strand_id
1 'polypeptide(L)'
;MIDLYKYMHGIYDTGNPNFQLAETKDTRGNSLKLYKPFCRLNVRSCFFAERVIPHWNSLPETVVTAPSVNSFKGRLDNFWADRPEKFSPTCYQ
;
A
#
# COMPACT_ATOMS: atom_id res chain seq x y z
N MET A 1 -4.22 -4.79 -0.44
CA MET A 1 -3.32 -4.31 -1.53
C MET A 1 -4.11 -3.89 -2.76
N ILE A 2 -4.91 -4.78 -3.33
CA ILE A 2 -5.87 -4.43 -4.38
C ILE A 2 -6.86 -3.35 -3.90
N ASP A 3 -7.39 -3.46 -2.68
CA ASP A 3 -8.33 -2.46 -2.17
C ASP A 3 -7.68 -1.08 -2.00
N LEU A 4 -6.44 -1.03 -1.52
CA LEU A 4 -5.71 0.24 -1.43
C LEU A 4 -5.49 0.85 -2.81
N TYR A 5 -5.13 0.05 -3.82
CA TYR A 5 -5.04 0.54 -5.20
C TYR A 5 -6.36 1.18 -5.64
N LYS A 6 -7.50 0.52 -5.41
CA LYS A 6 -8.81 1.06 -5.79
C LYS A 6 -9.14 2.38 -5.07
N TYR A 7 -8.77 2.51 -3.79
CA TYR A 7 -8.89 3.78 -3.07
C TYR A 7 -8.00 4.87 -3.67
N MET A 8 -6.72 4.58 -3.89
CA MET A 8 -5.73 5.56 -4.37
C MET A 8 -6.01 6.02 -5.81
N HIS A 9 -6.60 5.16 -6.62
CA HIS A 9 -6.94 5.45 -8.02
C HIS A 9 -8.39 5.95 -8.20
N GLY A 10 -9.09 6.27 -7.10
CA GLY A 10 -10.44 6.87 -7.15
C GLY A 10 -11.53 5.94 -7.71
N ILE A 11 -11.31 4.62 -7.71
CA ILE A 11 -12.27 3.63 -8.20
C ILE A 11 -13.41 3.46 -7.19
N TYR A 12 -13.11 3.60 -5.90
CA TYR A 12 -14.14 3.66 -4.87
C TYR A 12 -14.66 5.08 -4.73
N ASP A 13 -15.98 5.25 -4.85
CA ASP A 13 -16.66 6.51 -4.52
C ASP A 13 -16.61 6.72 -3.01
N THR A 14 -15.53 7.34 -2.55
CA THR A 14 -15.27 7.58 -1.13
C THR A 14 -15.08 9.07 -0.97
N GLY A 15 -16.09 9.78 -0.47
CA GLY A 15 -16.06 11.23 -0.26
C GLY A 15 -14.99 11.72 0.74
N ASN A 16 -14.21 10.82 1.35
CA ASN A 16 -13.05 11.13 2.17
C ASN A 16 -12.03 9.97 2.13
N PRO A 17 -10.84 10.14 1.52
CA PRO A 17 -9.82 9.11 1.59
C PRO A 17 -9.21 9.08 2.99
N ASN A 18 -9.44 7.98 3.73
CA ASN A 18 -8.77 7.70 5.02
C ASN A 18 -7.24 7.52 4.92
N PHE A 19 -6.66 7.71 3.74
CA PHE A 19 -5.24 7.58 3.46
C PHE A 19 -4.65 8.95 3.12
N GLN A 20 -3.63 9.35 3.87
CA GLN A 20 -2.87 10.57 3.62
C GLN A 20 -1.62 10.23 2.81
N LEU A 21 -1.39 10.97 1.73
CA LEU A 21 -0.12 10.91 1.01
C LEU A 21 1.00 11.42 1.91
N ALA A 22 2.17 10.77 1.83
CA ALA A 22 3.34 11.22 2.57
C ALA A 22 3.89 12.50 1.92
N GLU A 23 4.06 13.56 2.72
CA GLU A 23 4.71 14.80 2.28
C GLU A 23 6.24 14.61 2.20
N THR A 24 6.71 13.72 1.31
CA THR A 24 8.15 13.47 1.14
C THR A 24 8.67 14.14 -0.13
N LYS A 25 9.74 14.91 0.00
CA LYS A 25 10.48 15.50 -1.14
C LYS A 25 11.46 14.52 -1.81
N ASP A 26 11.45 13.25 -1.39
CA ASP A 26 12.41 12.24 -1.87
C ASP A 26 12.14 11.85 -3.32
N THR A 27 13.18 11.93 -4.16
CA THR A 27 13.15 11.55 -5.58
C THR A 27 13.28 10.05 -5.82
N ARG A 28 13.38 9.23 -4.75
CA ARG A 28 13.58 7.78 -4.82
C ARG A 28 12.40 7.03 -4.19
N GLY A 29 11.78 6.13 -4.96
CA GLY A 29 10.61 5.32 -4.58
C GLY A 29 9.39 5.64 -5.43
N ASN A 30 8.21 5.21 -5.00
CA ASN A 30 6.96 5.53 -5.71
C ASN A 30 6.40 6.92 -5.32
N SER A 31 5.63 7.52 -6.24
CA SER A 31 5.01 8.86 -6.10
C SER A 31 3.77 8.86 -5.20
N LEU A 32 3.12 7.71 -5.01
CA LEU A 32 1.91 7.56 -4.19
C LEU A 32 2.21 7.02 -2.78
N LYS A 33 3.36 7.36 -2.20
CA LYS A 33 3.69 6.94 -0.83
C LYS A 33 2.67 7.46 0.16
N LEU A 34 2.37 6.63 1.16
CA LEU A 34 1.41 6.92 2.21
C LEU A 34 2.13 7.26 3.52
N TYR A 35 1.58 8.23 4.24
CA TYR A 35 2.03 8.54 5.58
C TYR A 35 1.70 7.36 6.51
N LYS A 36 2.72 6.87 7.23
CA LYS A 36 2.57 5.81 8.23
C LYS A 36 2.42 6.45 9.62
N PRO A 37 1.22 6.44 10.22
CA PRO A 37 1.04 6.97 11.57
C PRO A 37 1.70 6.07 12.61
N PHE A 38 2.46 6.63 13.54
CA PHE A 38 3.02 5.86 14.65
C PHE A 38 1.92 5.47 15.64
N CYS A 39 1.50 4.20 15.62
CA CYS A 39 0.55 3.66 16.59
C CYS A 39 1.30 3.07 17.79
N ARG A 40 1.13 3.68 18.99
CA ARG A 40 1.76 3.20 20.24
C ARG A 40 1.14 1.91 20.79
N LEU A 41 -0.13 1.64 20.47
CA LEU A 41 -0.86 0.47 20.94
C LEU A 41 -0.85 -0.61 19.85
N ASN A 42 -0.40 -1.83 20.19
CA ASN A 42 -0.47 -3.03 19.34
C ASN A 42 -1.87 -3.23 18.72
N VAL A 43 -2.93 -2.88 19.44
CA VAL A 43 -4.31 -3.03 18.94
C VAL A 43 -4.51 -2.28 17.61
N ARG A 44 -3.84 -1.13 17.43
CA ARG A 44 -3.90 -0.35 16.19
C ARG A 44 -2.92 -0.82 15.11
N SER A 45 -1.87 -1.57 15.46
CA SER A 45 -0.92 -2.12 14.46
C SER A 45 -1.53 -3.20 13.56
N CYS A 46 -2.65 -3.78 13.98
CA CYS A 46 -3.38 -4.80 13.23
C CYS A 46 -4.41 -4.23 12.23
N PHE A 47 -4.62 -2.91 12.21
CA PHE A 47 -5.59 -2.30 11.31
C PHE A 47 -5.13 -2.39 9.86
N PHE A 48 -6.11 -2.45 8.95
CA PHE A 48 -5.86 -2.56 7.52
C PHE A 48 -4.89 -1.48 7.01
N ALA A 49 -5.10 -0.22 7.40
CA ALA A 49 -4.24 0.88 6.96
C ALA A 49 -2.79 0.67 7.40
N GLU A 50 -2.56 0.41 8.68
CA GLU A 50 -1.22 0.26 9.25
C GLU A 50 -0.43 -0.92 8.68
N ARG A 51 -1.11 -2.02 8.35
CA ARG A 51 -0.48 -3.20 7.72
C ARG A 51 -0.15 -2.98 6.25
N VAL A 52 -1.01 -2.27 5.52
CA VAL A 52 -0.85 -2.13 4.06
C VAL A 52 0.13 -1.02 3.69
N ILE A 53 0.22 0.06 4.49
CA ILE A 53 1.09 1.22 4.22
C ILE A 53 2.56 0.84 4.02
N PRO A 54 3.24 0.05 4.89
CA PRO A 54 4.65 -0.30 4.71
C PRO A 54 4.91 -1.07 3.42
N HIS A 55 4.03 -2.01 3.10
CA HIS A 55 4.16 -2.80 1.91
C HIS A 55 3.90 -1.95 0.66
N TRP A 56 2.92 -1.04 0.68
CA TRP A 56 2.64 -0.11 -0.43
C TRP A 56 3.83 0.82 -0.70
N ASN A 57 4.41 1.39 0.35
CA ASN A 57 5.59 2.25 0.24
C ASN A 57 6.84 1.52 -0.28
N SER A 58 6.86 0.17 -0.19
CA SER A 58 7.94 -0.67 -0.74
C SER A 58 7.75 -1.04 -2.22
N LEU A 59 6.58 -0.78 -2.81
CA LEU A 59 6.31 -1.10 -4.20
C LEU A 59 7.06 -0.15 -5.14
N PRO A 60 7.53 -0.64 -6.30
CA PRO A 60 8.11 0.22 -7.33
C PRO A 60 7.01 1.05 -8.01
N GLU A 61 7.42 2.18 -8.58
CA GLU A 61 6.52 3.10 -9.29
C GLU A 61 5.74 2.41 -10.39
N THR A 62 6.39 1.50 -11.13
CA THR A 62 5.78 0.75 -12.24
C THR A 62 4.62 -0.13 -11.78
N VAL A 63 4.63 -0.64 -10.55
CA VAL A 63 3.51 -1.42 -10.01
C VAL A 63 2.38 -0.47 -9.60
N VAL A 64 2.71 0.59 -8.87
CA VAL A 64 1.75 1.53 -8.27
C VAL A 64 0.99 2.37 -9.31
N THR A 65 1.66 2.71 -10.42
CA THR A 65 1.11 3.47 -11.56
C THR A 65 0.45 2.59 -12.62
N ALA A 66 0.11 1.34 -12.30
CA ALA A 66 -0.59 0.48 -13.24
C ALA A 66 -1.92 1.10 -13.71
N PRO A 67 -2.26 1.01 -15.02
CA PRO A 67 -3.42 1.70 -15.59
C PRO A 67 -4.76 1.01 -15.27
N SER A 68 -4.73 -0.22 -14.74
CA SER A 68 -5.94 -0.96 -14.36
C SER A 68 -5.68 -1.88 -13.17
N VAL A 69 -6.75 -2.28 -12.48
CA VAL A 69 -6.69 -3.25 -11.38
C VAL A 69 -6.07 -4.57 -11.82
N ASN A 70 -6.36 -5.04 -13.04
CA ASN A 70 -5.81 -6.30 -13.55
C ASN A 70 -4.32 -6.18 -13.86
N SER A 71 -3.90 -5.07 -14.47
CA SER A 71 -2.48 -4.77 -14.67
C SER A 71 -1.73 -4.66 -13.34
N PHE A 72 -2.35 -4.06 -12.32
CA PHE A 72 -1.80 -3.96 -10.98
C PHE A 72 -1.58 -5.34 -10.36
N LYS A 73 -2.59 -6.21 -10.38
CA LYS A 73 -2.49 -7.59 -9.87
C LYS A 73 -1.31 -8.33 -10.51
N GLY A 74 -1.24 -8.37 -11.85
CA GLY A 74 -0.15 -9.07 -12.53
C GLY A 74 1.24 -8.51 -12.21
N ARG A 75 1.39 -7.18 -12.13
CA ARG A 75 2.67 -6.55 -11.76
C ARG A 75 3.03 -6.84 -10.29
N LEU A 76 2.04 -6.87 -9.41
CA LEU A 76 2.20 -7.16 -7.99
C LEU A 76 2.63 -8.62 -7.77
N ASP A 77 1.96 -9.56 -8.44
CA ASP A 77 2.25 -10.99 -8.36
C ASP A 77 3.68 -11.26 -8.86
N ASN A 78 4.09 -10.65 -9.97
CA ASN A 78 5.47 -10.75 -10.47
C ASN A 78 6.49 -10.17 -9.48
N PHE A 79 6.19 -9.04 -8.82
CA PHE A 79 7.10 -8.42 -7.86
C PHE A 79 7.23 -9.21 -6.55
N TRP A 80 6.20 -9.98 -6.18
CA TRP A 80 6.19 -10.80 -4.97
C TRP A 80 6.45 -12.28 -5.21
N ALA A 81 6.66 -12.71 -6.45
CA ALA A 81 7.00 -14.08 -6.79
C ALA A 81 8.18 -14.61 -5.95
N ASP A 82 9.17 -13.74 -5.67
CA ASP A 82 10.36 -14.08 -4.88
C ASP A 82 10.18 -13.87 -3.36
N ARG A 83 9.01 -13.41 -2.89
CA ARG A 83 8.78 -13.01 -1.49
C ARG A 83 7.42 -13.49 -0.97
N PRO A 84 7.24 -14.81 -0.73
CA PRO A 84 5.98 -15.39 -0.30
C PRO A 84 5.49 -14.88 1.07
N GLU A 85 6.40 -14.43 1.93
CA GLU A 85 6.07 -13.96 3.28
C GLU A 85 5.21 -12.69 3.31
N LYS A 86 5.19 -11.89 2.23
CA LYS A 86 4.43 -10.64 2.17
C LYS A 86 2.91 -10.84 2.07
N PHE A 87 2.45 -12.08 1.94
CA PHE A 87 1.03 -12.44 1.95
C PHE A 87 0.46 -12.68 3.35
N SER A 88 1.32 -12.82 4.38
CA SER A 88 0.88 -13.07 5.75
C SER A 88 0.90 -11.77 6.56
N PRO A 89 -0.26 -11.25 6.98
CA PRO A 89 -0.29 -10.14 7.91
C PRO A 89 -0.05 -10.69 9.32
N THR A 90 1.20 -10.96 9.68
CA THR A 90 1.52 -11.40 11.03
C THR A 90 1.31 -10.23 11.98
N CYS A 91 0.17 -10.26 12.68
CA CYS A 91 -0.20 -9.29 13.71
C CYS A 91 0.52 -9.53 15.05
N TYR A 92 1.31 -10.60 15.14
CA TYR A 92 2.03 -11.02 16.34
C TYR A 92 3.51 -11.25 15.97
N GLN A 93 4.38 -10.54 16.69
CA GLN A 93 5.79 -10.91 16.90
C GLN A 93 5.91 -11.42 18.34
#